data_AF-A0A849H2X0-F1
#
_entry.id   AF-A0A849H2X0-F1
#
_cell.length_a   1.000
_cell.length_b   1.000
_cell.length_c   1.000
_cell.angle_alpha   90.00
_cell.angle_beta   90.00
_cell.angle_gamma   90.00
#
_symmetry.space_group_name_H-M   'P 1'
#
loop_
_entity.id
_entity.type
_entity.pdbx_description
1 polymer ?
#
loop_
_entity_poly.entity_id
_entity_poly.type
_entity_poly.pdbx_seq_one_letter_code
_entity_poly.pdbx_strand_id
1 'polypeptide(L)'
;MNGRLFSFFGAFFLMAIMAGPLLAQEKPPVTSHDLEGKENCLMCHAPEVMPPVPDVPETHEGRAVETCQWCHAADSPMQTTGAKQTSHDLEGKDNCLMCHTAGVMPPAPDAPENHEGRGNETCLWCHTKAGLR
;
A
#
# COMPACT_ATOMS: atom_id res chain seq x y z
N MET A 1 -59.45 -36.41 15.27
CA MET A 1 -58.24 -36.43 16.12
C MET A 1 -57.12 -35.78 15.33
N ASN A 2 -56.69 -34.62 15.80
CA ASN A 2 -55.73 -33.73 15.17
C ASN A 2 -54.31 -34.29 15.32
N GLY A 3 -53.55 -34.33 14.23
CA GLY A 3 -52.13 -34.70 14.23
C GLY A 3 -51.37 -33.86 13.22
N ARG A 4 -50.86 -32.72 13.68
CA ARG A 4 -49.98 -31.79 12.96
C ARG A 4 -48.68 -32.51 12.57
N LEU A 5 -48.37 -32.57 11.27
CA LEU A 5 -47.02 -32.92 10.77
C LEU A 5 -46.69 -32.02 9.57
N PHE A 6 -46.36 -30.76 9.82
CA PHE A 6 -45.65 -29.92 8.87
C PHE A 6 -44.84 -28.90 9.66
N SER A 7 -43.56 -29.17 9.86
CA SER A 7 -42.51 -28.18 10.15
C SER A 7 -41.16 -28.90 10.24
N PHE A 8 -40.61 -29.29 9.10
CA PHE A 8 -39.17 -29.44 8.98
C PHE A 8 -38.61 -28.13 8.43
N PHE A 9 -38.23 -27.28 9.38
CA PHE A 9 -37.08 -26.38 9.32
C PHE A 9 -36.63 -25.95 7.91
N GLY A 10 -37.18 -24.82 7.46
CA GLY A 10 -36.43 -23.93 6.59
C GLY A 10 -35.31 -23.28 7.41
N ALA A 11 -34.06 -23.45 6.96
CA ALA A 11 -32.91 -22.59 7.28
C ALA A 11 -31.66 -23.14 6.60
N PHE A 12 -31.58 -23.09 5.26
CA PHE A 12 -30.31 -23.30 4.53
C PHE A 12 -30.18 -22.31 3.39
N PHE A 13 -30.46 -21.05 3.67
CA PHE A 13 -30.10 -19.92 2.81
C PHE A 13 -29.47 -18.87 3.70
N LEU A 14 -28.36 -18.28 3.25
CA LEU A 14 -27.57 -17.21 3.89
C LEU A 14 -26.37 -17.63 4.72
N MET A 15 -25.44 -18.39 4.14
CA MET A 15 -24.02 -18.14 4.44
C MET A 15 -23.18 -18.26 3.17
N ALA A 16 -22.18 -17.37 3.08
CA ALA A 16 -21.12 -17.32 2.08
C ALA A 16 -21.34 -16.42 0.83
N ILE A 17 -21.63 -15.14 1.03
CA ILE A 17 -21.15 -14.10 0.09
C ILE A 17 -20.56 -12.94 0.92
N MET A 18 -19.32 -13.09 1.38
CA MET A 18 -18.44 -11.97 1.76
C MET A 18 -16.98 -12.38 1.47
N ALA A 19 -16.70 -12.89 0.28
CA ALA A 19 -15.33 -12.95 -0.23
C ALA A 19 -15.02 -11.59 -0.89
N GLY A 20 -14.84 -10.56 -0.07
CA GLY A 20 -14.32 -9.28 -0.54
C GLY A 20 -12.85 -9.42 -0.94
N PRO A 21 -12.36 -8.69 -1.96
CA PRO A 21 -10.94 -8.70 -2.32
C PRO A 21 -10.17 -7.86 -1.29
N LEU A 22 -9.68 -8.52 -0.24
CA LEU A 22 -9.14 -7.86 0.96
C LEU A 22 -7.61 -7.94 1.06
N LEU A 23 -6.88 -7.81 -0.06
CA LEU A 23 -5.41 -7.96 -0.06
C LEU A 23 -4.63 -6.94 -0.93
N ALA A 24 -5.30 -6.05 -1.67
CA ALA A 24 -4.60 -5.05 -2.48
C ALA A 24 -4.43 -3.76 -1.68
N GLN A 25 -3.17 -3.34 -1.49
CA GLN A 25 -2.87 -2.03 -0.91
C GLN A 25 -3.46 -0.92 -1.78
N GLU A 26 -3.96 0.14 -1.16
CA GLU A 26 -4.53 1.28 -1.89
C GLU A 26 -3.49 1.86 -2.85
N LYS A 27 -3.92 2.00 -4.11
CA LYS A 27 -3.09 2.50 -5.19
C LYS A 27 -3.16 4.04 -5.19
N PRO A 28 -2.02 4.75 -5.05
CA PRO A 28 -2.02 6.21 -5.06
C PRO A 28 -2.44 6.74 -6.44
N PRO A 29 -2.95 7.98 -6.55
CA PRO A 29 -3.27 8.58 -7.83
C PRO A 29 -2.00 8.80 -8.67
N VAL A 30 -2.12 8.75 -9.99
CA VAL A 30 -1.03 9.10 -10.90
C VAL A 30 -0.93 10.62 -11.02
N THR A 31 0.28 11.18 -11.14
CA THR A 31 0.48 12.60 -11.45
C THR A 31 -0.25 12.96 -12.74
N SER A 32 -1.15 13.95 -12.67
CA SER A 32 -2.07 14.29 -13.75
C SER A 32 -1.56 15.37 -14.70
N HIS A 33 -0.39 15.94 -14.42
CA HIS A 33 0.24 17.00 -15.19
C HIS A 33 1.69 16.65 -15.53
N ASP A 34 2.23 17.35 -16.52
CA ASP A 34 3.66 17.26 -16.83
C ASP A 34 4.53 17.90 -15.74
N LEU A 35 5.75 17.36 -15.59
CA LEU A 35 6.73 17.75 -14.58
C LEU A 35 7.70 18.82 -15.07
N GLU A 36 7.82 19.08 -16.39
CA GLU A 36 8.76 20.09 -16.89
C GLU A 36 8.48 21.46 -16.26
N GLY A 37 9.47 21.97 -15.52
CA GLY A 37 9.40 23.22 -14.76
C GLY A 37 8.55 23.14 -13.48
N LYS A 38 8.18 21.95 -13.03
CA LYS A 38 7.34 21.67 -11.83
C LYS A 38 7.91 20.51 -10.99
N GLU A 39 9.22 20.32 -11.04
CA GLU A 39 9.90 19.19 -10.39
C GLU A 39 9.82 19.28 -8.85
N ASN A 40 9.75 20.50 -8.30
CA ASN A 40 9.50 20.72 -6.88
C ASN A 40 8.00 20.64 -6.56
N CYS A 41 7.51 19.42 -6.34
CA CYS A 41 6.09 19.13 -6.11
C CYS A 41 5.46 19.98 -4.98
N LEU A 42 6.25 20.28 -3.94
CA LEU A 42 5.80 21.03 -2.77
C LEU A 42 5.61 22.54 -3.04
N MET A 43 6.00 23.05 -4.21
CA MET A 43 5.66 24.42 -4.61
C MET A 43 4.15 24.63 -4.79
N CYS A 44 3.39 23.57 -5.06
CA CYS A 44 1.95 23.64 -5.27
C CYS A 44 1.17 22.70 -4.34
N HIS A 45 1.73 21.53 -4.01
CA HIS A 45 1.05 20.50 -3.22
C HIS A 45 1.36 20.56 -1.72
N ALA A 46 2.21 21.49 -1.26
CA ALA A 46 2.39 21.65 0.17
C ALA A 46 1.09 22.20 0.82
N PRO A 47 0.78 21.79 2.07
CA PRO A 47 -0.40 22.25 2.76
C PRO A 47 -0.58 23.76 2.71
N GLU A 48 -1.79 24.20 2.38
CA GLU A 48 -2.20 25.62 2.37
C GLU A 48 -1.47 26.51 1.33
N VAL A 49 -0.62 25.96 0.46
CA VAL A 49 0.16 26.77 -0.50
C VAL A 49 -0.68 27.17 -1.73
N MET A 50 -1.49 26.26 -2.27
CA MET A 50 -2.30 26.52 -3.46
C MET A 50 -3.72 25.96 -3.29
N PRO A 51 -4.70 26.77 -2.82
CA PRO A 51 -6.05 26.31 -2.52
C PRO A 51 -6.80 25.49 -3.59
N PRO A 52 -6.63 25.73 -4.92
CA PRO A 52 -7.29 24.91 -5.93
C PRO A 52 -6.57 23.57 -6.20
N VAL A 53 -5.40 23.32 -5.62
CA VAL A 53 -4.61 22.11 -5.81
C VAL A 53 -4.72 21.23 -4.56
N PRO A 54 -4.94 19.90 -4.69
CA PRO A 54 -4.95 19.01 -3.53
C PRO A 54 -3.61 19.00 -2.80
N ASP A 55 -3.67 19.14 -1.49
CA ASP A 55 -2.50 19.06 -0.60
C ASP A 55 -1.95 17.62 -0.51
N VAL A 56 -0.66 17.53 -0.21
CA VAL A 56 0.00 16.28 0.17
C VAL A 56 -0.66 15.72 1.45
N PRO A 57 -0.99 14.42 1.52
CA PRO A 57 -1.58 13.82 2.72
C PRO A 57 -0.66 13.91 3.93
N GLU A 58 -1.24 14.02 5.14
CA GLU A 58 -0.48 14.02 6.41
C GLU A 58 0.44 12.80 6.56
N THR A 59 0.06 11.64 6.01
CA THR A 59 0.87 10.41 6.02
C THR A 59 2.17 10.48 5.21
N HIS A 60 2.38 11.59 4.51
CA HIS A 60 3.60 11.90 3.75
C HIS A 60 4.50 12.90 4.48
N GLU A 61 4.19 13.24 5.74
CA GLU A 61 5.07 14.06 6.58
C GLU A 61 6.51 13.53 6.58
N GLY A 62 7.47 14.44 6.38
CA GLY A 62 8.89 14.12 6.36
C GLY A 62 9.41 13.45 5.07
N ARG A 63 8.56 13.17 4.08
CA ARG A 63 9.02 12.64 2.78
C ARG A 63 9.63 13.74 1.93
N ALA A 64 10.79 13.45 1.33
CA ALA A 64 11.47 14.38 0.43
C ALA A 64 10.78 14.42 -0.96
N VAL A 65 10.93 15.53 -1.68
CA VAL A 65 10.30 15.78 -3.00
C VAL A 65 10.66 14.68 -4.01
N GLU A 66 11.87 14.17 -3.94
CA GLU A 66 12.43 13.15 -4.83
C GLU A 66 11.69 11.81 -4.70
N THR A 67 10.94 11.62 -3.61
CA THR A 67 10.21 10.38 -3.33
C THR A 67 8.78 10.39 -3.91
N CYS A 68 8.25 11.54 -4.32
CA CYS A 68 6.86 11.65 -4.80
C CYS A 68 6.62 10.73 -6.01
N GLN A 69 7.57 10.71 -6.95
CA GLN A 69 7.46 9.91 -8.17
C GLN A 69 7.67 8.40 -7.94
N TRP A 70 8.12 7.98 -6.74
CA TRP A 70 8.19 6.55 -6.40
C TRP A 70 6.81 5.90 -6.37
N CYS A 71 5.75 6.69 -6.16
CA CYS A 71 4.37 6.23 -6.10
C CYS A 71 3.50 6.84 -7.21
N HIS A 72 3.70 8.13 -7.52
CA HIS A 72 2.79 8.88 -8.38
C HIS A 72 3.16 8.85 -9.88
N ALA A 73 4.34 8.35 -10.26
CA ALA A 73 4.71 8.17 -11.66
C ALA A 73 3.86 7.08 -12.31
N ALA A 74 3.41 7.27 -13.56
CA ALA A 74 2.53 6.31 -14.24
C ALA A 74 3.14 4.91 -14.38
N ASP A 75 4.46 4.83 -14.51
CA ASP A 75 5.26 3.62 -14.64
C ASP A 75 5.84 3.13 -13.30
N SER A 76 5.53 3.80 -12.18
CA SER A 76 5.95 3.36 -10.85
C SER A 76 5.52 1.90 -10.59
N PRO A 77 6.32 1.12 -9.85
CA PRO A 77 5.91 -0.20 -9.35
C PRO A 77 4.61 -0.16 -8.55
N MET A 78 4.33 0.93 -7.83
CA MET A 78 3.06 1.11 -7.12
C MET A 78 1.86 1.23 -8.07
N GLN A 79 2.10 1.69 -9.30
CA GLN A 79 1.08 1.80 -10.33
C GLN A 79 0.94 0.54 -11.18
N THR A 80 2.03 -0.18 -11.43
CA THR A 80 2.06 -1.29 -12.37
C THR A 80 1.85 -2.65 -11.70
N THR A 81 2.63 -2.97 -10.68
CA THR A 81 2.59 -4.27 -9.98
C THR A 81 1.96 -4.20 -8.60
N GLY A 82 1.98 -3.04 -7.96
CA GLY A 82 1.63 -2.83 -6.57
C GLY A 82 2.67 -3.39 -5.60
N ALA A 83 2.66 -2.88 -4.37
CA ALA A 83 3.43 -3.46 -3.27
C ALA A 83 2.54 -4.42 -2.45
N LYS A 84 3.14 -5.53 -2.03
CA LYS A 84 2.49 -6.54 -1.18
C LYS A 84 2.64 -6.15 0.29
N GLN A 85 1.74 -6.63 1.14
CA GLN A 85 1.97 -6.57 2.59
C GLN A 85 3.23 -7.36 2.97
N THR A 86 3.86 -7.02 4.09
CA THR A 86 4.98 -7.81 4.62
C THR A 86 4.52 -9.24 4.90
N SER A 87 5.41 -10.21 4.73
CA SER A 87 5.09 -11.64 4.93
C SER A 87 5.19 -12.10 6.39
N HIS A 88 5.69 -11.22 7.27
CA HIS A 88 5.89 -11.45 8.69
C HIS A 88 5.51 -10.20 9.51
N ASP A 89 5.28 -10.39 10.80
CA ASP A 89 5.17 -9.30 11.77
C ASP A 89 6.48 -8.53 11.93
N LEU A 90 6.40 -7.34 12.53
CA LEU A 90 7.57 -6.48 12.76
C LEU A 90 8.05 -6.48 14.22
N GLU A 91 7.47 -7.30 15.09
CA GLU A 91 7.89 -7.33 16.50
C GLU A 91 9.33 -7.84 16.60
N GLY A 92 10.23 -6.93 17.04
CA GLY A 92 11.68 -7.14 17.06
C GLY A 92 12.35 -7.23 15.67
N LYS A 93 11.67 -6.80 14.59
CA LYS A 93 12.13 -6.88 13.19
C LYS A 93 11.86 -5.58 12.40
N ASP A 94 11.87 -4.45 13.09
CA ASP A 94 11.63 -3.11 12.55
C ASP A 94 12.78 -2.59 11.68
N ASN A 95 13.99 -3.13 11.85
CA ASN A 95 15.10 -2.93 10.92
C ASN A 95 15.06 -3.98 9.79
N CYS A 96 14.23 -3.71 8.78
CA CYS A 96 14.08 -4.49 7.55
C CYS A 96 15.42 -4.86 6.91
N LEU A 97 16.37 -3.92 6.87
CA LEU A 97 17.68 -4.12 6.23
C LEU A 97 18.60 -5.10 6.98
N MET A 98 18.29 -5.48 8.23
CA MET A 98 19.05 -6.54 8.92
C MET A 98 18.98 -7.88 8.20
N CYS A 99 17.88 -8.13 7.48
CA CYS A 99 17.67 -9.35 6.70
C CYS A 99 17.55 -9.04 5.21
N HIS A 100 16.83 -7.97 4.84
CA HIS A 100 16.55 -7.58 3.45
C HIS A 100 17.66 -6.70 2.85
N THR A 101 18.90 -7.16 2.97
CA THR A 101 20.05 -6.59 2.26
C THR A 101 20.61 -7.61 1.29
N ALA A 102 21.10 -7.15 0.14
CA ALA A 102 21.73 -8.00 -0.86
C ALA A 102 22.82 -8.88 -0.22
N GLY A 103 22.72 -10.20 -0.41
CA GLY A 103 23.69 -11.17 0.09
C GLY A 103 23.50 -11.64 1.53
N VAL A 104 22.54 -11.11 2.30
CA VAL A 104 22.28 -11.55 3.69
C VAL A 104 21.39 -12.79 3.76
N MET A 105 20.36 -12.83 2.93
CA MET A 105 19.48 -13.97 2.75
C MET A 105 19.27 -14.22 1.26
N PRO A 106 18.79 -15.41 0.82
CA PRO A 106 18.29 -15.56 -0.54
C PRO A 106 17.38 -14.37 -0.82
N PRO A 107 17.53 -13.67 -1.96
CA PRO A 107 16.74 -12.49 -2.25
C PRO A 107 15.30 -12.83 -1.89
N ALA A 108 14.69 -12.02 -1.02
CA ALA A 108 13.24 -12.05 -0.98
C ALA A 108 12.85 -11.94 -2.46
N PRO A 109 12.04 -12.86 -2.99
CA PRO A 109 11.75 -12.90 -4.43
C PRO A 109 11.16 -11.57 -4.94
N ASP A 110 10.87 -10.65 -4.04
CA ASP A 110 10.30 -9.33 -4.20
C ASP A 110 11.22 -8.16 -3.72
N ALA A 111 12.55 -8.26 -3.69
CA ALA A 111 13.45 -7.09 -3.56
C ALA A 111 14.02 -6.66 -4.94
N PRO A 112 13.21 -6.05 -5.82
CA PRO A 112 13.63 -5.66 -7.17
C PRO A 112 14.72 -4.60 -7.15
N GLU A 113 15.42 -4.48 -8.28
CA GLU A 113 16.48 -3.47 -8.53
C GLU A 113 16.03 -2.03 -8.18
N ASN A 114 14.75 -1.72 -8.36
CA ASN A 114 14.13 -0.43 -7.97
C ASN A 114 14.11 -0.16 -6.44
N HIS A 115 14.60 -1.06 -5.60
CA HIS A 115 14.83 -0.87 -4.17
C HIS A 115 16.28 -0.44 -3.84
N GLU A 116 17.15 -0.36 -4.85
CA GLU A 116 18.52 0.12 -4.67
C GLU A 116 18.51 1.53 -4.03
N GLY A 117 19.36 1.73 -3.03
CA GLY A 117 19.51 3.00 -2.31
C GLY A 117 18.38 3.34 -1.34
N ARG A 118 17.37 2.47 -1.14
CA ARG A 118 16.30 2.72 -0.18
C ARG A 118 16.76 2.50 1.27
N GLY A 119 16.47 3.48 2.12
CA GLY A 119 16.66 3.41 3.56
C GLY A 119 15.59 2.55 4.25
N ASN A 120 15.90 2.07 5.45
CA ASN A 120 15.03 1.20 6.25
C ASN A 120 13.66 1.84 6.53
N GLU A 121 13.65 3.14 6.75
CA GLU A 121 12.47 3.96 7.04
C GLU A 121 11.46 4.01 5.88
N THR A 122 11.90 3.68 4.66
CA THR A 122 11.07 3.80 3.45
C THR A 122 10.27 2.55 3.14
N CYS A 123 10.62 1.39 3.71
CA CYS A 123 10.03 0.10 3.36
C CYS A 123 8.51 0.09 3.60
N LEU A 124 8.08 0.68 4.72
CA LEU A 124 6.67 0.73 5.12
C LEU A 124 5.86 1.84 4.44
N TRP A 125 6.49 2.66 3.58
CA TRP A 125 5.74 3.57 2.71
C TRP A 125 4.98 2.82 1.62
N CYS A 126 5.53 1.68 1.19
CA CYS A 126 4.95 0.83 0.17
C CYS A 126 4.47 -0.51 0.72
N HIS A 127 5.07 -1.08 1.76
CA HIS A 127 4.66 -2.38 2.29
C HIS A 127 3.87 -2.23 3.60
N THR A 128 2.56 -2.46 3.55
CA THR A 128 1.74 -2.52 4.77
C THR A 128 2.15 -3.69 5.68
N LYS A 129 2.01 -3.52 7.00
CA LYS A 129 2.42 -4.54 7.98
C LYS A 129 1.51 -5.76 7.91
N ALA A 130 2.09 -6.95 8.03
CA ALA A 130 1.34 -8.19 8.18
C ALA A 130 0.34 -8.12 9.34
N GLY A 131 -0.83 -8.72 9.17
CA GLY A 131 -1.82 -8.88 10.25
C GLY A 131 -2.63 -7.62 10.58
N LEU A 132 -2.37 -6.47 9.93
CA LEU A 132 -3.32 -5.36 9.92
C LEU A 132 -4.46 -5.73 8.95
N ARG A 133 -5.58 -6.17 9.53
CA ARG A 133 -6.88 -6.28 8.88
C ARG A 133 -7.83 -5.25 9.48
#